data_AF-A0A6A6DBL3-F1
#
_entry.id   AF-A0A6A6DBL3-F1
#
_cell.length_a   1.000
_cell.length_b   1.000
_cell.length_c   1.000
_cell.angle_alpha   90.00
_cell.angle_beta   90.00
_cell.angle_gamma   90.00
#
_symmetry.space_group_name_H-M   'P 1'
#
loop_
_entity.id
_entity.type
_entity.pdbx_description
1 polymer ?
#
loop_
_entity_poly.entity_id
_entity_poly.type
_entity_poly.pdbx_seq_one_letter_code
_entity_poly.pdbx_strand_id
1 'polypeptide(L)'
;GRDWVTRFLAAYPKLIKKKQKLKDKDRINTQRYEEIREFYEKYKKVVAEYGIQQCDTWNFDETSFQVGYGSNQVVVTYREKEKQRLNVATETNRDYLTSIKGINAAGEVIPSLLILKAKVHLAQ
;
A
#
# COMPACT_ATOMS: atom_id res chain seq x y z
N GLY A 1 26.26 29.87 4.33
CA GLY A 1 27.42 29.05 3.92
C GLY A 1 26.97 27.63 3.61
N ARG A 2 27.57 26.99 2.60
CA ARG A 2 27.13 25.73 1.97
C ARG A 2 26.83 24.58 2.95
N ASP A 3 27.50 24.54 4.10
CA ASP A 3 27.38 23.46 5.10
C ASP A 3 26.81 23.89 6.45
N TRP A 4 25.94 24.91 6.44
CA TRP A 4 25.35 25.40 7.69
C TRP A 4 24.46 24.35 8.37
N VAL A 5 23.57 23.68 7.62
CA VAL A 5 22.62 22.68 8.16
C VAL A 5 23.36 21.51 8.82
N THR A 6 24.42 21.02 8.17
CA THR A 6 25.22 19.91 8.69
C THR A 6 25.95 20.30 9.98
N ARG A 7 26.57 21.48 10.02
CA ARG A 7 27.25 21.99 11.22
C ARG A 7 26.28 22.27 12.36
N PHE A 8 25.10 22.80 12.05
CA PHE A 8 24.03 23.05 13.02
C PHE A 8 23.55 21.73 13.65
N LEU A 9 23.25 20.71 12.85
CA LEU A 9 22.81 19.41 13.38
C LEU A 9 23.91 18.71 14.20
N ALA A 10 25.17 18.86 13.82
CA ALA A 10 26.30 18.33 14.60
C ALA A 10 26.49 19.05 15.95
N ALA A 11 26.26 20.37 15.99
CA ALA A 11 26.37 21.18 17.20
C ALA A 11 25.24 20.92 18.22
N TYR A 12 24.11 20.33 17.78
CA TYR A 12 22.98 20.02 18.64
C TYR A 12 22.58 18.52 18.54
N PRO A 13 23.33 17.61 19.19
CA PRO A 13 23.06 16.16 19.16
C PRO A 13 21.69 15.74 19.70
N LYS A 14 21.02 16.63 20.44
CA LYS A 14 19.65 16.44 20.93
C LYS A 14 18.60 16.53 19.80
N LEU A 15 18.95 17.06 18.64
CA LEU A 15 18.04 17.18 17.50
C LEU A 15 17.93 15.84 16.76
N ILE A 16 16.71 15.36 16.60
CA ILE A 16 16.42 14.09 15.93
C ILE A 16 15.96 14.38 14.50
N LYS A 17 16.72 13.91 13.51
CA LYS A 17 16.29 13.92 12.11
C LYS A 17 15.27 12.81 11.88
N LYS A 18 14.00 13.16 11.66
CA LYS A 18 12.96 12.22 11.24
C LYS A 18 12.53 12.52 9.81
N LYS A 19 12.53 11.50 8.96
CA LYS A 19 11.94 11.60 7.62
C LYS A 19 10.43 11.61 7.78
N GLN A 20 9.78 12.68 7.34
CA GLN A 20 8.32 12.73 7.29
C GLN A 20 7.83 11.70 6.25
N LYS A 21 6.83 10.90 6.62
CA LYS A 21 6.07 10.11 5.64
C LYS A 21 5.01 11.03 5.05
N LEU A 22 4.94 11.08 3.72
CA LEU A 22 3.84 11.72 3.02
C LEU A 22 2.54 11.00 3.43
N LYS A 23 1.59 11.77 3.94
CA LYS A 23 0.22 11.34 4.20
C LYS A 23 -0.67 12.40 3.57
N ASP A 24 -1.78 11.94 3.00
CA ASP A 24 -2.79 12.83 2.46
C ASP A 24 -3.32 13.74 3.58
N LYS A 25 -3.34 15.05 3.32
CA LYS A 25 -3.77 16.06 4.30
C LYS A 25 -5.21 15.84 4.73
N ASP A 26 -6.06 15.46 3.78
CA ASP A 26 -7.48 15.20 4.07
C ASP A 26 -7.61 13.96 4.95
N ARG A 27 -6.82 12.92 4.67
CA ARG A 27 -6.77 11.72 5.52
C ARG A 27 -6.31 12.02 6.95
N ILE A 28 -5.37 12.94 7.14
CA ILE A 28 -4.95 13.35 8.49
C ILE A 28 -6.08 14.09 9.19
N ASN A 29 -6.77 15.00 8.49
CA ASN A 29 -7.83 15.81 9.06
C ASN A 29 -9.08 14.99 9.39
N THR A 30 -9.40 13.97 8.59
CA THR A 30 -10.55 13.09 8.79
C THR A 30 -10.31 12.06 9.91
N GLN A 31 -9.06 11.67 10.19
CA GLN A 31 -8.74 10.69 11.23
C GLN A 31 -8.73 11.31 12.63
N ARG A 32 -9.91 11.64 13.17
CA ARG A 32 -10.04 12.11 14.56
C ARG A 32 -9.81 10.96 15.54
N TYR A 33 -8.94 11.19 16.51
CA TYR A 33 -8.50 10.15 17.44
C TYR A 33 -9.66 9.59 18.25
N GLU A 34 -10.57 10.45 18.71
CA GLU A 34 -11.74 10.07 19.51
C GLU A 34 -12.67 9.13 18.72
N GLU A 35 -12.95 9.45 17.46
CA GLU A 35 -13.84 8.65 16.60
C GLU A 35 -13.26 7.25 16.34
N ILE A 36 -11.94 7.18 16.07
CA ILE A 36 -11.24 5.90 15.89
C ILE A 36 -11.28 5.08 17.18
N ARG A 37 -11.05 5.72 18.34
CA ARG A 37 -11.09 5.05 19.64
C ARG A 37 -12.47 4.50 19.94
N GLU A 38 -13.51 5.30 19.78
CA GLU A 38 -14.90 4.88 20.02
C GLU A 38 -15.30 3.72 19.12
N PHE A 39 -14.90 3.75 17.84
CA PHE A 39 -15.12 2.65 16.92
C PHE A 39 -14.51 1.34 17.45
N TYR A 40 -13.24 1.34 17.86
CA TYR A 40 -12.58 0.14 18.35
C TYR A 40 -13.12 -0.34 19.70
N GLU A 41 -13.56 0.56 20.58
CA GLU A 41 -14.23 0.20 21.83
C GLU A 41 -15.58 -0.50 21.55
N LYS A 42 -16.38 0.03 20.61
CA LYS A 42 -17.64 -0.61 20.19
C LYS A 42 -17.39 -1.95 19.51
N TYR A 43 -16.41 -2.01 18.60
CA TYR A 43 -16.02 -3.23 17.91
C TYR A 43 -15.63 -4.34 18.90
N LYS A 44 -14.80 -4.04 19.91
CA LYS A 44 -14.41 -5.00 20.95
C LYS A 44 -15.62 -5.55 21.73
N LYS A 45 -16.61 -4.69 22.04
CA LYS A 45 -17.84 -5.12 22.71
C LYS A 45 -18.63 -6.11 21.85
N VAL A 46 -18.83 -5.80 20.58
CA VAL A 46 -19.53 -6.68 19.62
C VAL A 46 -18.80 -8.00 19.46
N VAL A 47 -17.48 -7.98 19.29
CA VAL A 47 -16.67 -9.20 19.18
C VAL A 47 -16.84 -10.09 20.42
N ALA A 48 -16.82 -9.51 21.61
CA ALA A 48 -17.02 -10.25 22.86
C ALA A 48 -18.45 -10.76 23.03
N GLU A 49 -19.46 -9.95 22.69
CA GLU A 49 -20.89 -10.28 22.84
C GLU A 49 -21.30 -11.46 21.94
N TYR A 50 -20.83 -11.46 20.69
CA TYR A 50 -21.17 -12.49 19.71
C TYR A 50 -20.16 -13.64 19.64
N GLY A 51 -19.09 -13.59 20.46
CA GLY A 51 -18.05 -14.61 20.46
C GLY A 51 -17.32 -14.74 19.13
N ILE A 52 -17.15 -13.65 18.38
CA ILE A 52 -16.52 -13.62 17.06
C ILE A 52 -15.06 -14.04 17.21
N GLN A 53 -14.65 -15.08 16.49
CA GLN A 53 -13.28 -15.57 16.55
C GLN A 53 -12.38 -14.86 15.52
N GLN A 54 -11.08 -15.06 15.65
CA GLN A 54 -10.11 -14.51 14.70
C GLN A 54 -10.31 -15.05 13.28
N CYS A 55 -10.77 -16.30 13.13
CA CYS A 55 -11.08 -16.90 11.84
C CYS A 55 -12.30 -16.27 11.15
N ASP A 56 -13.19 -15.64 11.93
CA ASP A 56 -14.42 -15.01 11.44
C ASP A 56 -14.21 -13.55 11.06
N THR A 57 -13.06 -12.97 11.42
CA THR A 57 -12.75 -11.55 11.16
C THR A 57 -11.93 -11.41 9.90
N TRP A 58 -12.57 -11.03 8.79
CA TRP A 58 -11.93 -10.87 7.49
C TRP A 58 -11.66 -9.41 7.15
N ASN A 59 -10.44 -9.11 6.68
CA ASN A 59 -10.13 -7.86 6.00
C ASN A 59 -10.02 -8.09 4.50
N PHE A 60 -10.61 -7.19 3.72
CA PHE A 60 -10.63 -7.22 2.26
C PHE A 60 -10.13 -5.88 1.72
N ASP A 61 -9.26 -5.91 0.71
CA ASP A 61 -8.75 -4.70 0.08
C ASP A 61 -8.51 -4.90 -1.43
N GLU A 62 -8.58 -3.79 -2.15
CA GLU A 62 -8.32 -3.70 -3.59
C GLU A 62 -6.98 -3.00 -3.83
N THR A 63 -6.11 -3.62 -4.62
CA THR A 63 -4.87 -2.99 -5.08
C THR A 63 -4.82 -2.96 -6.60
N SER A 64 -4.85 -1.76 -7.18
CA SER A 64 -4.63 -1.56 -8.61
C SER A 64 -3.14 -1.55 -8.94
N PHE A 65 -2.76 -2.29 -9.97
CA PHE A 65 -1.43 -2.34 -10.56
C PHE A 65 -1.48 -1.65 -11.92
N GLN A 66 -0.57 -0.72 -12.18
CA GLN A 66 -0.37 -0.16 -13.52
C GLN A 66 0.56 -1.07 -14.30
N VAL A 67 0.07 -1.61 -15.42
CA VAL A 67 0.89 -2.33 -16.39
C VAL A 67 1.73 -1.32 -17.16
N GLY A 68 3.01 -1.61 -17.39
CA GLY A 68 3.89 -0.78 -18.23
C GLY A 68 4.53 0.44 -17.57
N TYR A 69 4.29 0.71 -16.28
CA TYR A 69 4.95 1.82 -15.58
C TYR A 69 6.40 1.46 -15.21
N GLY A 70 7.36 1.94 -16.01
CA GLY A 70 8.80 1.80 -15.76
C GLY A 70 9.29 2.69 -14.61
N SER A 71 9.15 2.22 -13.38
CA SER A 71 9.89 2.77 -12.22
C SER A 71 10.98 1.79 -11.77
N ASN A 72 11.82 2.19 -10.80
CA ASN A 72 12.81 1.28 -10.19
C ASN A 72 12.09 0.16 -9.42
N GLN A 73 11.67 -0.88 -10.13
CA GLN A 73 10.98 -2.04 -9.60
C GLN A 73 11.91 -3.26 -9.60
N VAL A 74 11.69 -4.14 -8.63
CA VAL A 74 12.38 -5.44 -8.58
C VAL A 74 11.72 -6.34 -9.61
N VAL A 75 12.45 -6.66 -10.69
CA VAL A 75 11.99 -7.58 -11.73
C VAL A 75 12.56 -8.96 -11.44
N VAL A 76 11.68 -9.93 -11.17
CA VAL A 76 12.06 -11.35 -11.09
C VAL A 76 11.88 -11.94 -12.48
N THR A 77 12.96 -12.41 -13.10
CA THR A 77 12.94 -12.99 -14.44
C THR A 77 13.81 -14.24 -14.48
N TYR A 78 13.42 -15.20 -15.33
CA TYR A 78 14.17 -16.46 -15.53
C TYR A 78 15.43 -16.28 -16.40
N ARG A 79 15.66 -15.08 -16.96
CA ARG A 79 16.87 -14.77 -17.75
C ARG A 79 17.86 -13.95 -16.93
N GLU A 80 19.03 -14.53 -16.68
CA GLU A 80 20.20 -13.81 -16.20
C GLU A 80 20.74 -12.92 -17.33
N LYS A 81 20.20 -11.71 -17.47
CA LYS A 81 20.85 -10.70 -18.30
C LYS A 81 21.94 -10.06 -17.47
N GLU A 82 23.18 -10.48 -17.71
CA GLU A 82 24.40 -9.90 -17.14
C GLU A 82 24.35 -8.36 -17.16
N LYS A 83 24.31 -7.76 -15.97
CA LYS A 83 24.74 -6.38 -15.64
C LYS A 83 24.16 -5.21 -16.46
N GLN A 84 23.19 -5.41 -17.34
CA GLN A 84 22.51 -4.31 -18.03
C GLN A 84 21.36 -3.81 -17.17
N ARG A 85 21.33 -2.49 -16.91
CA ARG A 85 20.14 -1.82 -16.39
C ARG A 85 18.98 -2.17 -17.32
N LEU A 86 17.96 -2.84 -16.79
CA LEU A 86 16.72 -3.12 -17.51
C LEU A 86 15.99 -1.78 -17.72
N ASN A 87 16.39 -1.07 -18.77
CA ASN A 87 15.70 0.11 -19.24
C ASN A 87 14.47 -0.37 -20.03
N VAL A 88 13.38 -0.61 -19.31
CA VAL A 88 12.08 -0.84 -19.95
C VAL A 88 11.54 0.53 -20.35
N ALA A 89 11.43 0.77 -21.65
CA ALA A 89 10.72 1.95 -22.14
C ALA A 89 9.28 1.87 -21.60
N THR A 90 8.85 2.92 -20.89
CA THR A 90 7.47 3.03 -20.42
C THR A 90 6.59 3.17 -21.65
N GLU A 91 5.99 2.08 -22.11
CA GLU A 91 4.87 2.18 -23.04
C GLU A 91 3.77 2.97 -22.34
N THR A 92 3.21 3.97 -23.02
CA THR A 92 2.09 4.79 -22.54
C THR A 92 0.79 3.98 -22.42
N ASN A 93 0.85 2.65 -22.34
CA ASN A 93 -0.31 1.82 -22.14
C ASN A 93 -0.69 1.83 -20.66
N ARG A 94 -1.68 2.67 -20.31
CA ARG A 94 -2.22 2.84 -18.95
C ARG A 94 -3.23 1.77 -18.60
N ASP A 95 -2.93 0.52 -18.91
CA ASP A 95 -3.80 -0.58 -18.53
C ASP A 95 -3.63 -0.87 -17.03
N TYR A 96 -4.75 -0.95 -16.33
CA TYR A 96 -4.79 -1.29 -14.92
C TYR A 96 -5.20 -2.75 -14.76
N LEU A 97 -4.51 -3.44 -13.87
CA LEU A 97 -4.90 -4.74 -13.34
C LEU A 97 -5.29 -4.54 -11.89
N THR A 98 -6.53 -4.85 -11.52
CA THR A 98 -6.95 -4.82 -10.13
C THR A 98 -6.74 -6.19 -9.51
N SER A 99 -6.08 -6.25 -8.35
CA SER A 99 -6.06 -7.43 -7.49
C SER A 99 -6.96 -7.19 -6.29
N ILE A 100 -7.86 -8.13 -6.05
CA ILE A 100 -8.64 -8.24 -4.84
C ILE A 100 -7.96 -9.24 -3.90
N LYS A 101 -7.81 -8.88 -2.62
CA LYS A 101 -7.17 -9.74 -1.61
C LYS A 101 -7.99 -9.76 -0.33
N GLY A 102 -8.07 -10.93 0.29
CA GLY A 102 -8.70 -11.11 1.60
C GLY A 102 -7.83 -11.94 2.53
N ILE A 103 -7.73 -11.54 3.79
CA ILE A 103 -7.06 -12.29 4.85
C ILE A 103 -7.84 -12.15 6.15
N ASN A 104 -7.98 -13.22 6.92
CA ASN A 104 -8.58 -13.13 8.25
C ASN A 104 -7.55 -12.88 9.36
N ALA A 105 -8.04 -12.56 10.55
CA ALA A 105 -7.17 -12.32 11.70
C ALA A 105 -6.44 -13.58 12.19
N ALA A 106 -6.86 -14.78 11.77
CA ALA A 106 -6.16 -16.04 12.02
C ALA A 106 -5.03 -16.33 11.00
N GLY A 107 -4.93 -15.54 9.91
CA GLY A 107 -3.90 -15.67 8.88
C GLY A 107 -4.31 -16.51 7.67
N GLU A 108 -5.56 -16.92 7.56
CA GLU A 108 -6.09 -17.60 6.37
C GLU A 108 -6.28 -16.60 5.24
N VAL A 109 -5.85 -16.98 4.03
CA VAL A 109 -5.81 -16.11 2.86
C VAL A 109 -6.81 -16.60 1.81
N ILE A 110 -7.65 -15.69 1.30
CA ILE A 110 -8.47 -15.94 0.12
C ILE A 110 -7.58 -15.75 -1.12
N PRO A 111 -7.56 -16.72 -2.07
CA PRO A 111 -6.86 -16.57 -3.32
C PRO A 111 -7.21 -15.25 -4.02
N SER A 112 -6.20 -14.53 -4.49
CA SER A 112 -6.41 -13.21 -5.08
C SER A 112 -7.21 -13.32 -6.39
N LEU A 113 -8.25 -12.49 -6.52
CA LEU A 113 -8.98 -12.34 -7.78
C LEU A 113 -8.35 -11.21 -8.59
N LEU A 114 -8.01 -11.50 -9.84
CA LEU A 114 -7.48 -10.52 -10.78
C LEU A 114 -8.59 -10.05 -11.72
N ILE A 115 -8.89 -8.76 -11.67
CA ILE A 115 -9.81 -8.10 -12.60
C ILE A 115 -8.96 -7.40 -13.65
N LEU A 116 -9.00 -7.95 -14.86
CA LEU A 116 -8.40 -7.35 -16.05
C LEU A 116 -9.36 -6.33 -16.65
N LYS A 117 -8.79 -5.36 -17.38
CA LYS A 117 -9.56 -4.40 -18.16
C LYS A 117 -10.55 -5.12 -19.08
N ALA A 118 -11.82 -4.76 -18.99
CA ALA A 118 -12.84 -5.28 -19.88
C ALA A 118 -12.53 -4.88 -21.34
N LYS A 119 -12.66 -5.84 -22.26
CA LYS A 119 -12.66 -5.59 -23.70
C LYS A 119 -14.13 -5.59 -24.16
N VAL A 120 -14.55 -4.53 -24.84
CA VAL A 120 -15.89 -4.49 -25.45
C VAL A 120 -15.91 -5.53 -26.58
N HIS A 121 -16.75 -6.55 -26.44
CA HIS A 121 -16.93 -7.63 -27.43
C HIS A 121 -18.19 -7.45 -28.29
N LEU A 122 -18.82 -6.27 -28.28
CA LEU A 122 -19.91 -5.97 -29.20
C LEU A 122 -19.35 -5.92 -30.62
N ALA A 123 -19.55 -7.01 -31.36
CA ALA A 123 -19.33 -7.08 -32.80
C ALA A 123 -20.23 -6.03 -33.48
N GLN A 124 -19.63 -5.23 -34.36
CA GLN A 124 -20.35 -4.46 -35.36
C GLN A 124 -20.75 -5.36 -36.53
#